data_AF-A0A6L5X756-F1
#
_entry.id   AF-A0A6L5X756-F1
#
_cell.length_a   1.000
_cell.length_b   1.000
_cell.length_c   1.000
_cell.angle_alpha   90.00
_cell.angle_beta   90.00
_cell.angle_gamma   90.00
#
_symmetry.space_group_name_H-M   'P 1'
#
loop_
_entity.id
_entity.type
_entity.pdbx_description
1 polymer ?
#
loop_
_entity_poly.entity_id
_entity_poly.type
_entity_poly.pdbx_seq_one_letter_code
_entity_poly.pdbx_strand_id
1 'polypeptide(L)' 'NLHCGICGEHGGDPSSIEFCDRIGLDYVSCSPFRVPIARLSAAQASIRTGEV' A
#
# COMPACT_ATOMS: atom_id res chain seq x y z
N ASN A 1 -9.55 -16.50 -7.43
CA ASN A 1 -8.65 -15.34 -7.26
C ASN A 1 -9.49 -14.08 -7.26
N LEU A 2 -9.82 -13.58 -6.08
CA LEU A 2 -10.45 -12.27 -5.91
C LEU A 2 -9.33 -11.26 -5.66
N HIS A 3 -9.28 -10.18 -6.44
CA HIS A 3 -8.35 -9.08 -6.19
C HIS A 3 -9.01 -8.07 -5.27
N CYS A 4 -8.31 -7.69 -4.21
CA CYS A 4 -8.77 -6.79 -3.17
C CYS A 4 -7.80 -5.62 -3.03
N GLY A 5 -8.33 -4.42 -2.88
CA GLY A 5 -7.54 -3.22 -2.62
C GLY A 5 -8.30 -2.17 -1.85
N ILE A 6 -7.59 -1.13 -1.43
CA ILE A 6 -8.15 0.00 -0.68
C ILE A 6 -8.12 1.29 -1.51
N CYS A 7 -9.13 2.13 -1.34
CA CYS A 7 -9.16 3.48 -1.92
C CYS A 7 -9.43 4.55 -0.86
N GLY A 8 -9.11 5.80 -1.20
CA GLY A 8 -9.33 6.96 -0.33
C GLY A 8 -8.04 7.46 0.32
N GLU A 9 -8.19 8.26 1.36
CA GLU A 9 -7.07 8.90 2.07
C GLU A 9 -6.04 7.89 2.57
N HIS A 10 -6.51 6.79 3.18
CA HIS A 10 -5.69 5.70 3.71
C HIS A 10 -4.83 5.01 2.64
N GLY A 11 -5.27 5.01 1.36
CA GLY A 11 -4.47 4.46 0.27
C GLY A 11 -3.19 5.26 -0.04
N GLY A 12 -3.03 6.44 0.55
CA GLY A 12 -1.82 7.27 0.45
C GLY A 12 -1.18 7.59 1.81
N ASP A 13 -1.64 6.96 2.89
CA ASP A 13 -1.05 7.07 4.23
C ASP A 13 -0.05 5.93 4.46
N PRO A 14 1.23 6.21 4.77
CA PRO A 14 2.26 5.19 4.92
C PRO A 14 1.92 4.08 5.92
N SER A 15 1.34 4.43 7.08
CA SER A 15 1.03 3.45 8.13
C SER A 15 -0.12 2.52 7.71
N SER A 16 -1.09 3.07 6.98
CA SER A 16 -2.19 2.33 6.38
C SER A 16 -1.70 1.40 5.27
N ILE A 17 -0.76 1.83 4.43
CA ILE A 17 -0.17 1.00 3.37
C ILE A 17 0.60 -0.18 3.97
N GLU A 18 1.39 0.04 5.01
CA GLU A 18 2.05 -1.05 5.74
C GLU A 18 1.04 -2.05 6.32
N PHE A 19 -0.07 -1.55 6.87
CA PHE A 19 -1.15 -2.43 7.32
C PHE A 19 -1.77 -3.22 6.15
N CYS A 20 -2.03 -2.58 5.02
CA CYS A 20 -2.60 -3.19 3.82
C CYS A 20 -1.71 -4.30 3.25
N ASP A 21 -0.41 -4.07 3.20
CA ASP A 21 0.62 -5.04 2.82
C ASP A 21 0.56 -6.28 3.73
N ARG A 22 0.61 -6.07 5.06
CA ARG A 22 0.55 -7.17 6.05
C ARG A 22 -0.71 -8.01 6.00
N ILE A 23 -1.86 -7.45 5.59
CA ILE A 23 -3.11 -8.20 5.47
C ILE A 23 -3.31 -8.83 4.08
N GLY A 24 -2.34 -8.64 3.16
CA GLY A 24 -2.34 -9.24 1.83
C GLY A 24 -3.30 -8.59 0.84
N LEU A 25 -3.47 -7.25 0.89
CA LEU A 25 -4.17 -6.55 -0.19
C LEU A 25 -3.30 -6.49 -1.45
N ASP A 26 -3.93 -6.65 -2.62
CA ASP A 26 -3.24 -6.64 -3.92
C ASP A 26 -2.81 -5.23 -4.34
N TYR A 27 -3.55 -4.18 -3.94
CA TYR A 27 -3.26 -2.81 -4.35
C TYR A 27 -3.81 -1.73 -3.40
N VAL A 28 -3.27 -0.53 -3.54
CA VAL A 28 -3.76 0.71 -2.92
C VAL A 28 -4.06 1.75 -4.00
N SER A 29 -5.09 2.59 -3.77
CA SER A 29 -5.51 3.65 -4.69
C SER A 29 -5.63 4.98 -3.95
N CYS A 30 -4.86 5.98 -4.38
CA CYS A 30 -4.80 7.31 -3.76
C CYS A 30 -4.82 8.44 -4.80
N SER A 31 -4.92 9.69 -4.32
CA SER A 31 -4.89 10.85 -5.21
C SER A 31 -3.56 10.94 -5.98
N PRO A 32 -3.53 11.54 -7.18
CA PRO A 32 -2.33 11.56 -8.04
C PRO A 32 -1.07 12.07 -7.32
N PHE A 33 -1.22 13.08 -6.47
CA PHE A 33 -0.10 13.65 -5.71
C PHE A 33 0.44 12.74 -4.60
N ARG A 34 -0.35 11.76 -4.13
CA ARG A 34 0.07 10.76 -3.13
C ARG A 34 0.64 9.48 -3.75
N VAL A 35 0.54 9.29 -5.07
CA VAL A 35 1.10 8.11 -5.76
C VAL A 35 2.60 7.91 -5.45
N PRO A 36 3.47 8.93 -5.47
CA PRO A 36 4.88 8.75 -5.12
C PRO A 36 5.09 8.27 -3.68
N ILE A 37 4.30 8.80 -2.73
CA ILE A 37 4.32 8.38 -1.32
C ILE A 37 3.88 6.92 -1.22
N ALA A 38 2.79 6.57 -1.88
CA ALA A 38 2.23 5.22 -1.81
C ALA A 38 3.20 4.16 -2.35
N ARG A 39 3.90 4.45 -3.45
CA ARG A 39 4.91 3.55 -4.04
C ARG A 39 6.11 3.36 -3.11
N LEU A 40 6.62 4.43 -2.51
CA LEU A 40 7.73 4.34 -1.57
C LEU A 40 7.34 3.56 -0.32
N SER A 41 6.17 3.84 0.25
CA SER A 41 5.67 3.14 1.43
C SER A 41 5.42 1.66 1.18
N ALA A 42 4.86 1.29 0.02
CA ALA A 42 4.68 -0.11 -0.36
C ALA A 42 6.03 -0.86 -0.47
N ALA A 43 7.02 -0.25 -1.12
CA ALA A 43 8.37 -0.83 -1.19
C ALA A 43 9.02 -0.99 0.19
N GLN A 44 8.86 0.00 1.07
CA GLN A 44 9.35 -0.08 2.45
C GLN A 44 8.65 -1.18 3.26
N ALA A 45 7.35 -1.39 3.04
CA ALA A 45 6.58 -2.45 3.69
C ALA A 45 7.09 -3.83 3.25
N SER A 46 7.18 -4.08 1.94
CA SER A 46 7.67 -5.34 1.36
C SER A 46 9.10 -5.68 1.80
N ILE A 47 10.02 -4.70 1.84
CA ILE A 47 11.39 -4.92 2.36
C ILE A 47 11.38 -5.34 3.84
N ARG A 48 10.47 -4.79 4.65
CA ARG A 48 10.37 -5.08 6.09
C ARG A 48 9.75 -6.44 6.36
N THR A 49 8.79 -6.86 5.54
CA THR A 49 8.14 -8.18 5.63
C THR A 49 8.96 -9.29 4.98
N GLY A 50 10.00 -8.94 4.21
CA GLY A 50 10.86 -9.91 3.52
C GLY A 50 10.21 -10.49 2.27
N GLU A 51 9.15 -9.86 1.79
CA GLU A 51 8.49 -10.19 0.54
C GLU A 51 9.24 -9.47 -0.58
N VAL A 52 10.07 -10.19 -1.32
CA VAL A 52 10.82 -9.67 -2.49
C VAL A 52 10.50 -10.51 -3.71
#